data_AF-A0A7W0YL24-F1
#
_entry.id   AF-A0A7W0YL24-F1
#
_cell.length_a   1.000
_cell.length_b   1.000
_cell.length_c   1.000
_cell.angle_alpha   90.00
_cell.angle_beta   90.00
_cell.angle_gamma   90.00
#
_symmetry.space_group_name_H-M   'P 1'
#
loop_
_entity.id
_entity.type
_entity.pdbx_description
1 polymer ?
#
loop_
_entity_poly.entity_id
_entity_poly.type
_entity_poly.pdbx_seq_one_letter_code
_entity_poly.pdbx_strand_id
1 'polypeptide(L)'
;AYARLPTGVRVIGVNAGHAFSFIRDAALELRWASVAAEGSQFRSRDLFPQAAAAIALGRPEALAGEVDRSAVPDIPPNCVAYVDGYGNIKTTIPDDRKGEASGSLARVWVGEIEAEAHSSDGSFAVEPGELAFAPGSSGWNDPSGRRVRWMELFLRGGSAWERLGRPAVGTPITVLKHYSPAP
;
A
#
# COMPACT_ATOMS: atom_id res chain seq x y z
N ALA A 1 8.52 15.82 -4.43
CA ALA A 1 7.87 16.24 -3.18
C ALA A 1 8.62 15.68 -1.99
N TYR A 2 8.37 16.28 -0.83
CA TYR A 2 8.93 15.96 0.47
C TYR A 2 7.77 15.82 1.46
N ALA A 3 7.82 14.78 2.29
CA ALA A 3 6.93 14.62 3.43
C ALA A 3 7.74 14.39 4.70
N ARG A 4 7.34 15.04 5.80
CA ARG A 4 7.86 14.73 7.14
C ARG A 4 6.78 14.01 7.96
N LEU A 5 7.09 12.81 8.40
CA LEU A 5 6.19 12.01 9.22
C LEU A 5 6.33 12.37 10.71
N PRO A 6 5.34 12.02 11.56
CA PRO A 6 5.40 12.26 13.00
C PRO A 6 6.61 11.65 13.70
N THR A 7 7.16 10.57 13.13
CA THR A 7 8.38 9.90 13.60
C THR A 7 9.67 10.68 13.29
N GLY A 8 9.59 11.79 12.56
CA GLY A 8 10.75 12.53 12.06
C GLY A 8 11.33 11.98 10.76
N VAL A 9 10.85 10.83 10.29
CA VAL A 9 11.23 10.27 8.98
C VAL A 9 10.88 11.23 7.86
N ARG A 10 11.82 11.41 6.93
CA ARG A 10 11.70 12.26 5.75
C ARG A 10 11.52 11.37 4.52
N VAL A 11 10.40 11.52 3.83
CA VAL A 11 10.12 10.82 2.57
C VAL A 11 10.34 11.79 1.43
N ILE A 12 11.14 11.39 0.45
CA ILE A 12 11.48 12.19 -0.73
C ILE A 12 11.19 11.33 -1.94
N GLY A 13 10.44 11.87 -2.89
CA GLY A 13 10.05 11.14 -4.08
C GLY A 13 9.44 12.04 -5.14
N VAL A 14 9.35 11.53 -6.36
CA VAL A 14 8.58 12.19 -7.41
C VAL A 14 7.10 12.09 -7.05
N ASN A 15 6.40 13.22 -7.04
CA ASN A 15 4.95 13.21 -6.84
C ASN A 15 4.25 12.82 -8.14
N ALA A 16 4.22 11.52 -8.43
CA ALA A 16 3.60 10.95 -9.61
C ALA A 16 2.48 9.99 -9.21
N GLY A 17 1.26 10.26 -9.71
CA GLY A 17 0.08 9.46 -9.38
C GLY A 17 -0.11 9.31 -7.88
N HIS A 18 -0.11 8.06 -7.41
CA HIS A 18 -0.41 7.73 -6.01
C HIS A 18 0.80 7.69 -5.06
N ALA A 19 1.98 8.15 -5.48
CA ALA A 19 3.24 7.97 -4.75
C ALA A 19 3.21 8.44 -3.27
N PHE A 20 2.43 9.48 -2.97
CA PHE A 20 2.31 10.03 -1.61
C PHE A 20 0.97 9.71 -0.93
N SER A 21 0.03 9.03 -1.59
CA SER A 21 -1.35 8.85 -1.10
C SER A 21 -1.42 8.21 0.29
N PHE A 22 -0.58 7.21 0.53
CA PHE A 22 -0.53 6.48 1.80
C PHE A 22 -0.01 7.31 2.97
N ILE A 23 0.75 8.38 2.72
CA ILE A 23 1.38 9.19 3.77
C ILE A 23 0.88 10.63 3.81
N ARG A 24 0.11 11.08 2.81
CA ARG A 24 -0.41 12.44 2.66
C ARG A 24 -1.06 12.95 3.94
N ASP A 25 -1.97 12.16 4.50
CA ASP A 25 -2.79 12.56 5.65
C ASP A 25 -2.06 12.39 6.98
N ALA A 26 -1.05 11.50 7.02
CA ALA A 26 -0.20 11.31 8.19
C ALA A 26 0.96 12.31 8.26
N ALA A 27 1.32 12.95 7.14
CA ALA A 27 2.45 13.88 7.06
C ALA A 27 2.17 15.17 7.83
N LEU A 28 3.09 15.52 8.74
CA LEU A 28 3.10 16.79 9.46
C LEU A 28 3.43 17.97 8.54
N GLU A 29 4.19 17.71 7.49
CA GLU A 29 4.62 18.70 6.51
C GLU A 29 4.68 18.03 5.14
N LEU A 30 4.14 18.68 4.12
CA LEU A 30 4.17 18.22 2.74
C LEU A 30 4.54 19.39 1.83
N ARG A 31 5.69 19.30 1.18
CA ARG A 31 6.28 20.42 0.41
C ARG A 31 6.89 19.95 -0.90
N TRP A 32 7.06 20.88 -1.82
CA TRP A 32 7.84 20.63 -3.03
C TRP A 32 9.32 20.59 -2.68
N ALA A 33 10.06 19.70 -3.34
CA ALA A 33 11.52 19.77 -3.31
C ALA A 33 11.94 20.90 -4.25
N SER A 34 12.92 21.70 -3.84
CA SER A 34 13.47 22.79 -4.65
C SER A 34 14.42 22.22 -5.71
N VAL A 35 13.84 21.59 -6.72
CA VAL A 35 14.56 20.93 -7.82
C VAL A 35 13.78 21.12 -9.11
N ALA A 36 14.49 21.34 -10.22
CA ALA A 36 13.85 21.49 -11.52
C ALA A 36 13.12 20.20 -11.93
N ALA A 37 11.92 20.34 -12.49
CA ALA A 37 11.14 19.24 -13.04
C ALA A 37 11.59 18.86 -14.48
N GLU A 38 12.39 19.71 -15.11
CA GLU A 38 12.86 19.61 -16.48
C GLU A 38 14.37 19.89 -16.58
N GLY A 39 14.93 19.81 -17.79
CA GLY A 39 16.36 20.09 -18.05
C GLY A 39 17.27 18.86 -18.17
N SER A 40 16.77 17.65 -17.92
CA SER A 40 17.45 16.39 -18.27
C SER A 40 16.45 15.30 -18.58
N GLN A 41 16.81 14.36 -19.46
CA GLN A 41 16.06 13.11 -19.63
C GLN A 41 16.33 12.12 -18.47
N PHE A 42 17.45 12.27 -17.76
CA PHE A 42 17.90 11.38 -16.66
C PHE A 42 17.86 12.08 -15.29
N ARG A 43 16.76 12.75 -14.97
CA ARG A 43 16.59 13.52 -13.71
C ARG A 43 16.85 12.72 -12.43
N SER A 44 16.52 11.43 -12.44
CA SER A 44 16.78 10.52 -11.31
C SER A 44 18.26 10.32 -11.00
N ARG A 45 19.13 10.55 -11.99
CA ARG A 45 20.59 10.55 -11.83
C ARG A 45 21.13 11.97 -11.61
N ASP A 46 20.67 12.91 -12.41
CA ASP A 46 21.33 14.23 -12.51
C ASP A 46 20.83 15.24 -11.47
N LEU A 47 19.55 15.20 -11.11
CA LEU A 47 18.90 16.24 -10.30
C LEU A 47 18.45 15.73 -8.92
N PHE A 48 17.73 14.60 -8.89
CA PHE A 48 17.08 14.12 -7.67
C PHE A 48 18.06 13.68 -6.57
N PRO A 49 19.24 13.08 -6.86
CA PRO A 49 20.19 12.72 -5.81
C PRO A 49 20.73 13.93 -5.04
N GLN A 50 20.99 15.04 -5.73
CA GLN A 50 21.44 16.28 -5.09
C GLN A 50 20.35 16.89 -4.21
N ALA A 51 19.11 16.93 -4.71
CA ALA A 51 17.96 17.37 -3.92
C ALA A 51 17.74 16.50 -2.68
N ALA A 52 17.84 15.17 -2.82
CA ALA A 52 17.73 14.24 -1.71
C ALA A 52 18.80 14.48 -0.64
N ALA A 53 20.05 14.69 -1.05
CA ALA A 53 21.15 15.02 -0.14
C ALA A 53 20.94 16.35 0.59
N ALA A 54 20.50 17.39 -0.11
CA ALA A 54 20.24 18.70 0.49
C ALA A 54 19.10 18.64 1.54
N ILE A 55 18.02 17.92 1.24
CA ILE A 55 16.92 17.67 2.18
C ILE A 55 17.39 16.82 3.38
N ALA A 56 18.21 15.80 3.15
CA ALA A 56 18.77 14.98 4.22
C ALA A 56 19.62 15.82 5.20
N LEU A 57 20.43 16.74 4.66
CA LEU A 57 21.23 17.70 5.43
C LEU A 57 20.39 18.81 6.09
N GLY A 58 19.08 18.88 5.83
CA GLY A 58 18.20 19.88 6.43
C GLY A 58 18.41 21.29 5.90
N ARG A 59 18.91 21.43 4.66
CA ARG A 59 19.16 22.71 4.03
C ARG A 59 17.83 23.44 3.76
N PRO A 60 17.60 24.65 4.29
CA PRO A 60 16.31 25.35 4.13
C PRO A 60 15.89 25.58 2.67
N GLU A 61 16.87 25.86 1.80
CA GLU A 61 16.67 26.10 0.38
C GLU A 61 16.29 24.85 -0.42
N ALA A 62 16.41 23.66 0.18
CA ALA A 62 16.08 22.39 -0.46
C ALA A 62 14.57 22.14 -0.57
N LEU A 63 13.75 22.94 0.12
CA LEU A 63 12.29 22.85 0.11
C LEU A 63 11.69 24.14 -0.45
N ALA A 64 10.72 23.98 -1.35
CA ALA A 64 9.95 25.06 -1.93
C ALA A 64 8.58 25.20 -1.22
N GLY A 65 7.56 25.70 -1.92
CA GLY A 65 6.22 25.90 -1.38
C GLY A 65 5.55 24.61 -0.88
N GLU A 66 4.45 24.78 -0.17
CA GLU A 66 3.61 23.67 0.29
C GLU A 66 2.99 22.92 -0.90
N VAL A 67 2.81 21.61 -0.71
CA VAL A 67 1.99 20.80 -1.61
C VAL A 67 0.58 20.85 -1.07
N ASP A 68 -0.36 21.29 -1.90
CA ASP A 68 -1.78 21.12 -1.59
C ASP A 68 -2.09 19.63 -1.45
N ARG A 69 -2.58 19.22 -0.29
CA ARG A 69 -2.95 17.82 -0.05
C ARG A 69 -4.03 17.36 -1.02
N SER A 70 -4.93 18.25 -1.47
CA SER A 70 -5.94 17.90 -2.48
C SER A 70 -5.34 17.55 -3.85
N ALA A 71 -4.10 17.96 -4.12
CA ALA A 71 -3.38 17.61 -5.35
C ALA A 71 -2.75 16.20 -5.31
N VAL A 72 -2.71 15.55 -4.15
CA VAL A 72 -2.31 14.14 -4.03
C VAL A 72 -3.57 13.28 -4.04
N PRO A 73 -3.72 12.37 -5.03
CA PRO A 73 -4.94 11.58 -5.15
C PRO A 73 -5.15 10.66 -3.95
N ASP A 74 -6.40 10.28 -3.73
CA ASP A 74 -6.74 9.27 -2.73
C ASP A 74 -6.17 7.90 -3.10
N ILE A 75 -6.06 7.03 -2.09
CA ILE A 75 -5.71 5.63 -2.28
C ILE A 75 -6.87 4.96 -3.03
N PRO A 76 -6.63 4.33 -4.20
CA PRO A 76 -7.70 3.63 -4.91
C PRO A 76 -8.26 2.51 -4.02
N PRO A 77 -9.57 2.45 -3.77
CA PRO A 77 -10.12 1.45 -2.86
C PRO A 77 -10.12 0.06 -3.48
N ASN A 78 -9.97 -0.97 -2.65
CA ASN A 78 -10.21 -2.37 -2.99
C ASN A 78 -9.54 -2.85 -4.28
N CYS A 79 -8.22 -2.68 -4.40
CA CYS A 79 -7.47 -3.13 -5.57
C CYS A 79 -6.10 -3.70 -5.19
N VAL A 80 -5.44 -4.31 -6.17
CA VAL A 80 -4.04 -4.74 -6.04
C VAL A 80 -3.15 -3.50 -5.94
N ALA A 81 -2.49 -3.32 -4.79
CA ALA A 81 -1.55 -2.22 -4.57
C ALA A 81 -0.14 -2.60 -5.02
N TYR A 82 0.29 -3.82 -4.69
CA TYR A 82 1.65 -4.30 -4.94
C TYR A 82 1.68 -5.84 -4.86
N VAL A 83 2.63 -6.46 -5.57
CA VAL A 83 2.93 -7.89 -5.44
C VAL A 83 4.35 -8.00 -4.92
N ASP A 84 4.52 -8.63 -3.75
CA ASP A 84 5.85 -8.80 -3.18
C ASP A 84 6.66 -9.92 -3.86
N GLY A 85 7.94 -10.03 -3.51
CA GLY A 85 8.84 -11.01 -4.11
C GLY A 85 8.48 -12.48 -3.84
N TYR A 86 7.55 -12.74 -2.91
CA TYR A 86 7.02 -14.08 -2.64
C TYR A 86 5.73 -14.37 -3.43
N GLY A 87 5.19 -13.38 -4.13
CA GLY A 87 3.92 -13.49 -4.84
C GLY A 87 2.70 -13.23 -3.97
N ASN A 88 2.86 -12.60 -2.79
CA ASN A 88 1.71 -12.13 -2.02
C ASN A 88 1.16 -10.84 -2.63
N ILE A 89 -0.16 -10.74 -2.68
CA ILE A 89 -0.86 -9.56 -3.18
C ILE A 89 -1.16 -8.64 -2.00
N LYS A 90 -0.51 -7.49 -1.98
CA LYS A 90 -0.84 -6.38 -1.07
C LYS A 90 -2.01 -5.62 -1.65
N THR A 91 -3.04 -5.37 -0.84
CA THR A 91 -4.27 -4.71 -1.32
C THR A 91 -4.43 -3.32 -0.72
N THR A 92 -5.35 -2.55 -1.29
CA THR A 92 -5.85 -1.31 -0.67
C THR A 92 -7.14 -1.53 0.13
N ILE A 93 -7.49 -2.78 0.45
CA ILE A 93 -8.63 -3.11 1.32
C ILE A 93 -8.20 -2.86 2.77
N PRO A 94 -8.85 -1.96 3.52
CA PRO A 94 -8.51 -1.71 4.92
C PRO A 94 -8.82 -2.93 5.81
N ASP A 95 -8.00 -3.14 6.85
CA ASP A 95 -8.31 -4.11 7.91
C ASP A 95 -9.39 -3.54 8.83
N ASP A 96 -10.65 -3.85 8.51
CA ASP A 96 -11.85 -3.40 9.21
C ASP A 96 -12.47 -4.46 10.12
N ARG A 97 -11.73 -5.55 10.37
CA ARG A 97 -12.21 -6.76 11.06
C ARG A 97 -12.38 -6.51 12.56
N LYS A 98 -13.45 -5.82 12.91
CA LYS A 98 -13.92 -5.66 14.28
C LYS A 98 -14.91 -6.79 14.59
N GLY A 99 -14.47 -7.76 15.39
CA GLY A 99 -15.36 -8.81 15.92
C GLY A 99 -15.64 -9.98 14.96
N GLU A 100 -14.92 -10.10 13.85
CA GLU A 100 -15.02 -11.27 12.96
C GLU A 100 -14.24 -12.45 13.55
N ALA A 101 -14.88 -13.63 13.58
CA ALA A 101 -14.24 -14.86 14.02
C ALA A 101 -13.16 -15.31 13.01
N SER A 102 -11.95 -15.56 13.50
CA SER A 102 -10.87 -16.18 12.72
C SER A 102 -11.31 -17.58 12.24
N GLY A 103 -10.96 -17.96 11.02
CA GLY A 103 -11.28 -19.27 10.44
C GLY A 103 -12.55 -19.32 9.58
N SER A 104 -13.17 -18.18 9.25
CA SER A 104 -14.28 -18.15 8.29
C SER A 104 -13.78 -18.13 6.84
N LEU A 105 -14.54 -18.70 5.91
CA LEU A 105 -14.23 -18.62 4.49
C LEU A 105 -14.67 -17.26 3.92
N ALA A 106 -13.87 -16.75 2.99
CA ALA A 106 -14.17 -15.59 2.18
C ALA A 106 -14.09 -16.00 0.70
N ARG A 107 -15.01 -15.48 -0.10
CA ARG A 107 -14.95 -15.60 -1.55
C ARG A 107 -14.38 -14.32 -2.12
N VAL A 108 -13.31 -14.43 -2.89
CA VAL A 108 -12.56 -13.29 -3.43
C VAL A 108 -12.55 -13.31 -4.94
N TRP A 109 -12.78 -12.15 -5.53
CA TRP A 109 -12.64 -11.91 -6.96
C TRP A 109 -11.51 -10.91 -7.16
N VAL A 110 -10.51 -11.28 -7.94
CA VAL A 110 -9.44 -10.38 -8.38
C VAL A 110 -9.54 -10.24 -9.89
N GLY A 111 -10.11 -9.12 -10.34
CA GLY A 111 -10.65 -9.01 -11.69
C GLY A 111 -11.71 -10.09 -11.92
N GLU A 112 -11.54 -10.90 -12.96
CA GLU A 112 -12.46 -11.99 -13.33
C GLU A 112 -12.14 -13.32 -12.60
N ILE A 113 -11.01 -13.41 -11.90
CA ILE A 113 -10.59 -14.65 -11.26
C ILE A 113 -11.19 -14.75 -9.86
N GLU A 114 -11.99 -15.79 -9.69
CA GLU A 114 -12.60 -16.16 -8.42
C GLU A 114 -11.75 -17.20 -7.67
N ALA A 115 -11.65 -17.03 -6.35
CA ALA A 115 -11.05 -18.01 -5.45
C ALA A 115 -11.73 -18.00 -4.08
N GLU A 116 -11.65 -19.13 -3.39
CA GLU A 116 -11.94 -19.23 -1.97
C GLU A 116 -10.65 -18.90 -1.18
N ALA A 117 -10.79 -18.14 -0.10
CA ALA A 117 -9.71 -17.78 0.79
C ALA A 117 -10.13 -17.93 2.25
N HIS A 118 -9.24 -18.42 3.09
CA HIS A 118 -9.46 -18.49 4.53
C HIS A 118 -9.24 -17.09 5.13
N SER A 119 -10.26 -16.57 5.80
CA SER A 119 -10.12 -15.36 6.61
C SER A 119 -9.43 -15.73 7.92
N SER A 120 -8.23 -15.20 8.12
CA SER A 120 -7.43 -15.48 9.32
C SER A 120 -6.88 -14.19 9.94
N ASP A 121 -6.61 -14.22 11.24
CA ASP A 121 -5.92 -13.16 11.98
C ASP A 121 -4.42 -13.04 11.64
N GLY A 122 -3.86 -14.05 10.97
CA GLY A 122 -2.48 -14.06 10.48
C GLY A 122 -2.10 -15.28 9.65
N SER A 123 -0.81 -15.39 9.31
CA SER A 123 -0.32 -16.29 8.26
C SER A 123 -0.31 -17.79 8.58
N PHE A 124 -0.60 -18.18 9.82
CA PHE A 124 -0.31 -19.54 10.32
C PHE A 124 -1.54 -20.42 10.53
N ALA A 125 -2.76 -19.91 10.33
CA ALA A 125 -3.99 -20.66 10.52
C ALA A 125 -4.53 -21.32 9.23
N VAL A 126 -3.70 -21.42 8.19
CA VAL A 126 -4.10 -21.82 6.83
C VAL A 126 -3.20 -22.97 6.35
N GLU A 127 -3.79 -24.03 5.79
CA GLU A 127 -3.07 -25.22 5.38
C GLU A 127 -2.23 -24.95 4.12
N PRO A 128 -1.14 -25.71 3.89
CA PRO A 128 -0.38 -25.62 2.65
C PRO A 128 -1.27 -25.81 1.40
N GLY A 129 -1.14 -24.92 0.43
CA GLY A 129 -1.93 -24.90 -0.80
C GLY A 129 -3.20 -24.05 -0.73
N GLU A 130 -3.58 -23.56 0.45
CA GLU A 130 -4.76 -22.70 0.62
C GLU A 130 -4.42 -21.22 0.52
N LEU A 131 -5.36 -20.47 -0.07
CA LEU A 131 -5.31 -19.02 -0.16
C LEU A 131 -5.83 -18.43 1.15
N ALA A 132 -5.17 -17.38 1.62
CA ALA A 132 -5.54 -16.69 2.84
C ALA A 132 -5.85 -15.23 2.55
N PHE A 133 -6.88 -14.71 3.21
CA PHE A 133 -7.22 -13.29 3.24
C PHE A 133 -7.03 -12.77 4.67
N ALA A 134 -5.87 -12.16 4.91
CA ALA A 134 -5.45 -11.77 6.25
C ALA A 134 -4.79 -10.38 6.23
N PRO A 135 -4.65 -9.70 7.37
CA PRO A 135 -3.98 -8.42 7.41
C PRO A 135 -2.49 -8.57 7.16
N GLY A 136 -1.96 -7.64 6.41
CA GLY A 136 -0.54 -7.53 6.16
C GLY A 136 0.28 -7.22 7.39
N SER A 137 1.56 -7.57 7.40
CA SER A 137 2.46 -7.20 8.50
C SER A 137 2.71 -5.69 8.59
N SER A 138 2.46 -4.96 7.50
CA SER A 138 2.70 -3.53 7.36
C SER A 138 1.50 -2.69 7.81
N GLY A 139 1.79 -1.52 8.40
CA GLY A 139 0.80 -0.58 8.92
C GLY A 139 1.43 0.38 9.93
N TRP A 140 0.65 1.36 10.39
CA TRP A 140 1.07 2.33 11.41
C TRP A 140 -0.13 2.82 12.21
N ASN A 141 0.10 3.55 13.29
CA ASN A 141 -0.96 4.29 13.97
C ASN A 141 -1.02 5.71 13.39
N ASP A 142 -2.20 6.16 12.99
CA ASP A 142 -2.42 7.55 12.62
C ASP A 142 -2.34 8.47 13.86
N PRO A 143 -2.33 9.80 13.69
CA PRO A 143 -2.24 10.73 14.82
C PRO A 143 -3.35 10.61 15.86
N SER A 144 -4.49 9.98 15.54
CA SER A 144 -5.57 9.71 16.49
C SER A 144 -5.38 8.42 17.30
N GLY A 145 -4.30 7.68 17.04
CA GLY A 145 -4.04 6.38 17.63
C GLY A 145 -4.78 5.22 16.94
N ARG A 146 -5.50 5.49 15.85
CA ARG A 146 -6.15 4.44 15.06
C ARG A 146 -5.11 3.70 14.24
N ARG A 147 -5.15 2.37 14.32
CA ARG A 147 -4.29 1.50 13.51
C ARG A 147 -4.75 1.52 12.05
N VAL A 148 -3.87 1.94 11.17
CA VAL A 148 -4.00 1.86 9.72
C VAL A 148 -3.26 0.62 9.25
N ARG A 149 -3.99 -0.29 8.61
CA ARG A 149 -3.51 -1.59 8.14
C ARG A 149 -4.36 -2.03 6.96
N TRP A 150 -3.78 -2.84 6.08
CA TRP A 150 -4.44 -3.36 4.90
C TRP A 150 -4.47 -4.88 4.91
N MET A 151 -5.46 -5.43 4.22
CA MET A 151 -5.57 -6.85 3.94
C MET A 151 -4.63 -7.26 2.81
N GLU A 152 -4.23 -8.52 2.81
CA GLU A 152 -3.38 -9.15 1.82
C GLU A 152 -3.96 -10.50 1.42
N LEU A 153 -3.64 -10.93 0.19
CA LEU A 153 -3.85 -12.31 -0.25
C LEU A 153 -2.49 -13.00 -0.36
N PHE A 154 -2.34 -14.11 0.34
CA PHE A 154 -1.14 -14.96 0.23
C PHE A 154 -1.53 -16.42 0.11
N LEU A 155 -0.70 -17.21 -0.56
CA LEU A 155 -0.91 -18.63 -0.75
C LEU A 155 0.10 -19.37 0.12
N ARG A 156 -0.37 -20.23 1.02
CA ARG A 156 0.55 -20.96 1.90
C ARG A 156 1.35 -21.96 1.07
N GLY A 157 2.67 -21.76 0.99
CA GLY A 157 3.56 -22.64 0.22
C GLY A 157 3.55 -22.39 -1.29
N GLY A 158 3.06 -21.23 -1.75
CA GLY A 158 3.12 -20.85 -3.17
C GLY A 158 2.88 -19.36 -3.40
N SER A 159 2.57 -19.00 -4.64
CA SER A 159 2.34 -17.62 -5.07
C SER A 159 0.84 -17.34 -5.27
N ALA A 160 0.28 -16.42 -4.47
CA ALA A 160 -1.10 -15.97 -4.67
C ALA A 160 -1.26 -15.24 -6.00
N TRP A 161 -0.26 -14.46 -6.39
CA TRP A 161 -0.23 -13.75 -7.67
C TRP A 161 -0.37 -14.71 -8.86
N GLU A 162 0.38 -15.82 -8.86
CA GLU A 162 0.24 -16.82 -9.92
C GLU A 162 -1.11 -17.53 -9.87
N ARG A 163 -1.57 -17.93 -8.67
CA ARG A 163 -2.85 -18.61 -8.47
C ARG A 163 -4.05 -17.78 -8.94
N LEU A 164 -3.95 -16.46 -8.83
CA LEU A 164 -5.00 -15.50 -9.18
C LEU A 164 -4.81 -14.90 -10.58
N GLY A 165 -4.01 -15.53 -11.45
CA GLY A 165 -3.92 -15.16 -12.86
C GLY A 165 -3.01 -13.97 -13.15
N ARG A 166 -2.02 -13.71 -12.28
CA ARG A 166 -1.03 -12.64 -12.41
C ARG A 166 -1.65 -11.25 -12.58
N PRO A 167 -2.55 -10.83 -11.67
CA PRO A 167 -3.23 -9.55 -11.77
C PRO A 167 -2.24 -8.38 -11.76
N ALA A 168 -2.57 -7.33 -12.51
CA ALA A 168 -1.78 -6.11 -12.55
C ALA A 168 -2.06 -5.25 -11.31
N VAL A 169 -1.15 -4.31 -11.01
CA VAL A 169 -1.42 -3.25 -10.04
C VAL A 169 -2.66 -2.45 -10.51
N GLY A 170 -3.57 -2.17 -9.58
CA GLY A 170 -4.84 -1.51 -9.85
C GLY A 170 -5.98 -2.46 -10.24
N THR A 171 -5.74 -3.76 -10.43
CA THR A 171 -6.83 -4.73 -10.65
C THR A 171 -7.83 -4.69 -9.47
N PRO A 172 -9.14 -4.51 -9.73
CA PRO A 172 -10.16 -4.47 -8.68
C PRO A 172 -10.25 -5.79 -7.91
N ILE A 173 -10.58 -5.69 -6.63
CA ILE A 173 -10.80 -6.82 -5.73
C ILE A 173 -12.16 -6.69 -5.06
N THR A 174 -12.97 -7.74 -5.15
CA THR A 174 -14.21 -7.87 -4.38
C THR A 174 -14.08 -9.01 -3.38
N VAL A 175 -14.56 -8.80 -2.16
CA VAL A 175 -14.52 -9.81 -1.09
C VAL A 175 -15.91 -10.00 -0.50
N LEU A 176 -16.41 -11.23 -0.55
CA LEU A 176 -17.59 -11.66 0.18
C LEU A 176 -17.13 -12.43 1.42
N LYS A 177 -17.25 -11.80 2.58
CA LYS A 177 -16.93 -12.41 3.89
C LYS A 177 -18.03 -13.36 4.34
N HIS A 178 -17.70 -14.29 5.24
CA HIS A 178 -18.63 -15.28 5.81
C HIS A 178 -19.33 -16.13 4.74
N TYR A 179 -18.58 -16.51 3.71
CA TYR A 179 -19.06 -17.42 2.69
C TYR A 179 -19.25 -18.81 3.29
N SER A 180 -20.44 -19.39 3.11
CA SER A 180 -20.70 -20.80 3.38
C SER A 180 -20.83 -21.50 2.03
N PRO A 181 -19.99 -22.49 1.69
CA PRO A 181 -20.16 -23.24 0.47
C PRO A 181 -21.53 -23.93 0.48
N ALA A 182 -22.22 -23.89 -0.66
CA ALA A 182 -23.44 -24.66 -0.83
C ALA A 182 -23.13 -26.17 -0.63
N PRO A 183 -24.04 -26.93 0.00
CA PRO A 183 -23.84 -28.34 0.32
C PRO A 183 -23.66 -29.22 -0.92
#